data_AF-A0A847S6P3-F1
#
_entry.id   AF-A0A847S6P3-F1
#
_cell.length_a   1.000
_cell.length_b   1.000
_cell.length_c   1.000
_cell.angle_alpha   90.00
_cell.angle_beta   90.00
_cell.angle_gamma   90.00
#
_symmetry.space_group_name_H-M   'P 1'
#
loop_
_entity.id
_entity.type
_entity.pdbx_description
1 polymer ?
#
loop_
_entity_poly.entity_id
_entity_poly.type
_entity_poly.pdbx_seq_one_letter_code
_entity_poly.pdbx_strand_id
1 'polypeptide(L)' 'MDKKMKPETAVKILGEQGITVSVEEAAAILDIIYLFAEITITEILSHEES' A
#
# COMPACT_ATOMS: atom_id res chain seq x y z
N MET A 1 13.75 -9.72 3.38
CA MET A 1 12.55 -9.54 2.54
C MET A 1 11.48 -8.95 3.43
N ASP A 2 11.30 -7.64 3.33
CA ASP A 2 10.19 -6.94 3.95
C ASP A 2 8.89 -7.59 3.48
N LYS A 3 8.10 -8.09 4.43
CA LYS A 3 6.83 -8.74 4.11
C LYS A 3 5.84 -7.66 3.69
N LYS A 4 5.56 -7.59 2.38
CA LYS A 4 4.37 -6.87 1.88
C LYS A 4 3.14 -7.35 2.64
N MET A 5 2.30 -6.41 3.04
CA MET A 5 0.97 -6.68 3.58
C MET A 5 0.19 -7.57 2.61
N LYS A 6 -0.50 -8.57 3.15
CA LYS A 6 -1.37 -9.44 2.36
C LYS A 6 -2.74 -8.77 2.12
N PRO A 7 -3.40 -8.99 0.98
CA PRO A 7 -4.73 -8.46 0.69
C PRO A 7 -5.78 -8.74 1.78
N GLU A 8 -5.76 -9.91 2.42
CA GLU A 8 -6.72 -10.25 3.48
C GLU A 8 -6.56 -9.37 4.73
N THR A 9 -5.34 -8.88 4.97
CA THR A 9 -5.07 -7.92 6.06
C THR A 9 -5.65 -6.56 5.70
N ALA A 10 -5.52 -6.13 4.45
CA ALA A 10 -6.09 -4.88 3.97
C ALA A 10 -7.63 -4.91 4.01
N VAL A 11 -8.28 -6.01 3.61
CA VAL A 11 -9.74 -6.19 3.75
C VAL A 11 -10.18 -6.00 5.20
N LYS A 12 -9.46 -6.59 6.16
CA LYS A 12 -9.79 -6.44 7.59
C LYS A 12 -9.68 -4.99 8.06
N ILE A 13 -8.57 -4.31 7.75
CA ILE A 13 -8.33 -2.92 8.16
C ILE A 13 -9.38 -1.99 7.55
N LEU A 14 -9.66 -2.15 6.25
CA LEU A 14 -10.67 -1.35 5.55
C LEU A 14 -12.07 -1.59 6.13
N GLY A 15 -12.40 -2.84 6.45
CA GLY A 15 -13.65 -3.20 7.11
C GLY A 15 -13.82 -2.56 8.50
N GLU A 16 -12.73 -2.45 9.29
CA GLU A 16 -12.74 -1.74 10.58
C GLU A 16 -13.03 -0.23 10.43
N GLN A 17 -12.79 0.34 9.24
CA GLN A 17 -13.11 1.72 8.89
C GLN A 17 -14.46 1.87 8.17
N GLY A 18 -15.23 0.79 8.05
CA GLY A 18 -16.53 0.78 7.36
C GLY A 18 -16.43 0.75 5.83
N ILE A 19 -15.27 0.42 5.28
CA ILE A 19 -15.04 0.29 3.83
C ILE A 19 -15.07 -1.20 3.47
N THR A 20 -16.11 -1.61 2.76
CA THR A 20 -16.26 -3.00 2.30
C THR A 20 -15.62 -3.17 0.93
N VAL A 21 -14.64 -4.06 0.83
CA VAL A 21 -13.97 -4.42 -0.44
C VAL A 21 -13.74 -5.93 -0.53
N SER A 22 -13.66 -6.44 -1.75
CA SER A 22 -13.22 -7.80 -2.03
C SER A 22 -11.70 -7.96 -1.82
N VAL A 23 -11.22 -9.20 -1.78
CA VAL A 23 -9.78 -9.49 -1.72
C VAL A 23 -9.06 -8.99 -2.99
N GLU A 24 -9.72 -9.05 -4.16
CA GLU A 24 -9.15 -8.56 -5.42
C GLU A 24 -9.06 -7.04 -5.45
N GLU A 25 -10.10 -6.35 -4.95
CA GLU A 25 -10.10 -4.89 -4.79
C GLU A 25 -9.01 -4.44 -3.79
N ALA A 26 -8.88 -5.14 -2.67
CA ALA A 26 -7.82 -4.90 -1.70
C ALA A 26 -6.42 -5.11 -2.27
N ALA A 27 -6.23 -6.12 -3.14
CA ALA A 27 -4.96 -6.34 -3.83
C ALA A 27 -4.62 -5.17 -4.77
N ALA A 28 -5.59 -4.71 -5.57
CA ALA A 28 -5.40 -3.55 -6.44
C ALA A 28 -5.09 -2.26 -5.66
N ILE A 29 -5.76 -2.04 -4.53
CA ILE A 29 -5.48 -0.91 -3.62
C ILE A 29 -4.04 -0.99 -3.10
N LEU A 30 -3.61 -2.17 -2.63
CA LEU A 30 -2.26 -2.37 -2.12
C LEU A 30 -1.20 -2.10 -3.19
N ASP A 31 -1.41 -2.56 -4.42
CA ASP A 31 -0.47 -2.31 -5.53
C ASP A 31 -0.29 -0.81 -5.80
N ILE A 32 -1.38 -0.04 -5.79
CA ILE A 32 -1.33 1.42 -5.94
C ILE A 32 -0.57 2.06 -4.77
N ILE A 33 -0.86 1.65 -3.53
CA ILE A 33 -0.19 2.19 -2.34
C ILE A 33 1.32 1.92 -2.39
N TYR A 34 1.74 0.72 -2.80
CA TYR A 34 3.16 0.40 -2.92
C TYR A 34 3.84 1.20 -4.01
N LEU A 35 3.18 1.40 -5.15
CA LEU A 35 3.72 2.25 -6.22
C LEU A 35 3.95 3.68 -5.73
N PHE A 36 2.96 4.26 -5.04
CA PHE A 36 3.11 5.61 -4.49
C PHE A 36 4.18 5.69 -3.40
N ALA A 37 4.28 4.68 -2.54
CA ALA A 37 5.32 4.61 -1.53
C ALA A 37 6.72 4.57 -2.16
N GLU A 38 6.92 3.77 -3.20
CA GLU A 38 8.18 3.67 -3.94
C GLU A 38 8.55 5.00 -4.59
N ILE A 39 7.62 5.65 -5.28
CA ILE A 39 7.82 6.99 -5.87
C ILE A 39 8.20 8.00 -4.78
N THR A 40 7.44 8.03 -3.69
CA THR A 40 7.65 9.02 -2.61
C THR A 40 9.01 8.84 -1.94
N ILE A 41 9.40 7.60 -1.64
CA ILE A 41 10.71 7.29 -1.04
C ILE A 41 11.83 7.68 -2.00
N THR A 42 11.69 7.36 -3.28
CA THR A 42 12.69 7.69 -4.31
C THR A 42 12.90 9.20 -4.41
N GLU A 43 11.83 9.98 -4.45
CA GLU A 43 11.92 11.46 -4.52
C GLU A 43 12.59 12.06 -3.27
N ILE A 44 12.21 11.58 -2.08
CA ILE A 44 12.79 12.06 -0.81
C ILE A 44 14.29 11.80 -0.78
N LEU A 45 14.72 10.56 -1.08
CA LEU A 45 16.13 10.19 -1.05
C LEU A 45 16.94 10.91 -2.15
N SER A 46 16.34 11.13 -3.32
CA SER A 46 17.00 11.88 -4.42
C SER A 46 17.23 13.35 -4.07
N HIS A 47 16.39 13.94 -3.22
CA HIS A 47 16.56 15.31 -2.74
C HIS A 47 17.55 15.44 -1.57
N GLU A 48 17.80 14.38 -0.81
CA GLU A 48 18.79 14.38 0.28
C GLU A 48 20.24 14.25 -0.23
N GLU A 49 20.45 13.77 -1.45
CA GLU A 49 21.77 13.63 -2.09
C GLU A 49 22.24 14.90 -2.87
N SER A 50 21.44 15.98 -2.87
CA SER A 50 21.74 17.27 -3.53
C SER A 50 22.10 18.38 -2.53
#